data_AF-A0A1F3DIK3-F1
#
_entry.id   AF-A0A1F3DIK3-F1
#
_cell.length_a   1.000
_cell.length_b   1.000
_cell.length_c   1.000
_cell.angle_alpha   90.00
_cell.angle_beta   90.00
_cell.angle_gamma   90.00
#
_symmetry.space_group_name_H-M   'P 1'
#
loop_
_entity.id
_entity.type
_entity.pdbx_description
1 polymer ?
#
loop_
_entity_poly.entity_id
_entity_poly.type
_entity_poly.pdbx_seq_one_letter_code
_entity_poly.pdbx_strand_id
1 'polypeptide(L)' 'MNSDDEDDIIQPEKLPIYRKGKEIFDMVNKITSLIPENDEYLNEVRACMLSDAALLTVKVAGAETAGLYWTIRQGSR' A
#
# COMPACT_ATOMS: atom_id res chain seq x y z
N MET A 1 -23.89 5.48 -29.68
CA MET A 1 -22.52 5.57 -29.12
C MET A 1 -22.58 4.77 -27.83
N ASN A 2 -22.02 3.57 -27.85
CA ASN A 2 -22.20 2.57 -26.80
C ASN A 2 -21.25 2.94 -25.63
N SER A 3 -21.82 3.15 -24.45
CA SER A 3 -21.12 3.56 -23.23
C SER A 3 -20.83 2.33 -22.36
N ASP A 4 -20.13 1.34 -22.92
CA ASP A 4 -19.83 0.07 -22.23
C ASP A 4 -18.32 -0.26 -22.22
N ASP A 5 -17.45 0.73 -22.45
CA ASP A 5 -15.99 0.62 -22.36
C ASP A 5 -15.44 1.39 -21.13
N GLU A 6 -16.15 1.38 -19.99
CA GLU A 6 -15.51 1.70 -18.71
C GLU A 6 -14.83 0.42 -18.21
N ASP A 7 -13.59 0.20 -18.66
CA ASP A 7 -12.64 -0.71 -18.01
C ASP A 7 -12.83 -0.59 -16.48
N ASP A 8 -13.11 -1.71 -15.79
CA ASP A 8 -13.26 -1.77 -14.34
C ASP A 8 -12.06 -1.07 -13.65
N ILE A 9 -12.19 0.23 -13.36
CA ILE A 9 -11.14 0.99 -12.70
C ILE A 9 -11.10 0.49 -11.26
N ILE A 10 -10.17 -0.43 -11.00
CA ILE A 10 -9.91 -0.96 -9.68
C ILE A 10 -9.52 0.20 -8.78
N GLN A 11 -10.43 0.63 -7.90
CA GLN A 11 -10.15 1.66 -6.90
C GLN A 11 -9.20 1.08 -5.86
N PRO A 12 -7.93 1.54 -5.78
CA PRO A 12 -6.92 0.92 -4.92
C PRO A 12 -7.34 0.94 -3.45
N GLU A 13 -8.10 1.96 -3.04
CA GLU A 13 -8.58 2.15 -1.67
C GLU A 13 -9.55 1.06 -1.19
N LYS A 14 -10.23 0.39 -2.13
CA LYS A 14 -11.15 -0.72 -1.85
C LYS A 14 -10.44 -2.06 -1.72
N LEU A 15 -9.18 -2.16 -2.18
CA LEU A 15 -8.42 -3.39 -2.08
C LEU A 15 -8.11 -3.70 -0.60
N PRO A 16 -8.44 -4.91 -0.11
CA PRO A 16 -8.12 -5.33 1.25
C PRO A 16 -6.64 -5.12 1.59
N ILE A 17 -5.77 -5.32 0.59
CA ILE A 17 -4.33 -5.20 0.75
C ILE A 17 -3.85 -3.76 0.94
N TYR A 18 -4.47 -2.80 0.24
CA TYR A 18 -4.20 -1.38 0.42
C TYR A 18 -4.62 -0.93 1.82
N ARG A 19 -5.81 -1.36 2.27
CA ARG A 19 -6.31 -1.08 3.62
C ARG A 19 -5.36 -1.65 4.68
N LYS A 20 -4.82 -2.85 4.46
CA LYS A 20 -3.81 -3.45 5.35
C LYS A 20 -2.49 -2.68 5.35
N GLY A 21 -2.02 -2.23 4.19
CA GLY A 21 -0.83 -1.38 4.10
C GLY A 21 -1.01 -0.06 4.85
N LYS A 22 -2.19 0.56 4.74
CA LYS A 22 -2.56 1.75 5.50
C LYS A 22 -2.55 1.52 7.02
N GLU A 23 -3.10 0.40 7.50
CA GLU A 23 -3.03 0.04 8.92
C GLU A 23 -1.58 -0.09 9.43
N ILE A 24 -0.69 -0.68 8.63
CA ILE A 24 0.74 -0.82 8.95
C ILE A 24 1.39 0.56 9.01
N PHE A 25 1.14 1.42 8.02
CA PHE A 25 1.66 2.79 8.01
C PHE A 25 1.19 3.59 9.23
N ASP A 26 -0.10 3.54 9.56
CA ASP A 26 -0.67 4.23 10.72
C ASP A 26 -0.07 3.72 12.03
N MET A 27 0.20 2.42 12.13
CA MET A 27 0.85 1.81 13.29
C MET A 27 2.31 2.28 13.43
N VAL A 28 3.08 2.27 12.34
CA VAL A 28 4.48 2.74 12.32
C VAL A 28 4.55 4.23 12.64
N ASN A 29 3.60 5.04 12.14
CA ASN A 29 3.52 6.46 12.48
C ASN A 29 3.27 6.68 13.97
N LYS A 30 2.39 5.88 14.60
CA LYS A 30 2.19 5.92 16.06
C LYS A 30 3.46 5.54 16.82
N ILE A 31 4.17 4.50 16.41
CA ILE A 31 5.41 4.06 17.06
C ILE A 31 6.48 5.17 16.97
N THR A 32 6.68 5.71 15.77
CA THR A 32 7.67 6.76 15.53
C THR A 32 7.30 8.10 16.15
N SER A 33 6.02 8.35 16.45
CA SER A 33 5.59 9.54 17.21
C SER A 33 6.07 9.55 18.67
N LEU A 34 6.51 8.40 19.19
CA LEU A 34 7.10 8.29 20.53
C LEU A 34 8.59 8.66 20.55
N ILE A 35 9.21 8.84 19.38
CA ILE A 35 10.63 9.18 19.26
C ILE A 35 10.81 10.69 19.55
N PRO A 36 11.67 11.06 20.50
CA PRO A 36 11.96 12.46 20.80
C PRO A 36 12.70 13.14 19.64
N GLU A 37 12.30 14.36 19.29
CA GLU A 37 12.83 15.12 18.14
C GLU A 37 14.30 15.53 18.30
N ASN A 38 14.82 15.47 19.51
CA ASN A 38 16.18 15.85 19.90
C ASN A 38 17.18 14.68 19.82
N ASP A 39 16.75 13.51 19.33
CA ASP A 39 17.63 12.38 19.02
C ASP A 39 17.78 12.26 17.49
N GLU A 40 18.89 12.78 16.97
CA GLU A 40 19.20 12.83 15.54
C GLU A 40 19.25 11.43 14.91
N TYR A 41 19.81 10.45 15.64
CA TYR A 41 19.89 9.06 15.18
C TYR A 41 18.51 8.42 15.12
N LEU A 42 17.69 8.58 16.16
CA LEU A 42 16.34 8.03 16.15
C LEU A 42 15.43 8.72 15.12
N ASN A 43 15.67 9.99 14.79
CA ASN A 43 14.98 10.68 13.71
C ASN A 43 15.32 10.12 12.32
N GLU A 44 16.58 9.76 12.06
CA GLU A 44 16.94 9.05 10.83
C GLU A 44 16.25 7.68 10.75
N VAL A 45 16.25 6.93 11.85
CA VAL A 45 15.56 5.62 11.92
C VAL A 45 14.05 5.79 11.71
N ARG A 46 13.44 6.85 12.28
CA ARG A 46 12.04 7.21 12.05
C ARG A 46 11.74 7.43 10.56
N ALA A 47 12.58 8.18 9.86
CA ALA A 47 12.42 8.44 8.44
C ALA A 47 12.50 7.13 7.63
N CYS A 48 13.46 6.25 7.95
CA CYS A 48 13.59 4.93 7.34
C CYS A 48 12.34 4.06 7.58
N MET A 49 11.85 3.97 8.81
CA MET A 49 10.66 3.18 9.16
C MET A 49 9.40 3.66 8.42
N LEU A 50 9.19 4.97 8.34
CA LEU A 50 8.06 5.56 7.62
C LEU A 50 8.15 5.30 6.12
N SER A 51 9.35 5.44 5.54
CA SER A 51 9.62 5.14 4.14
C SER A 51 9.34 3.67 3.81
N ASP A 52 9.83 2.75 4.63
CA ASP A 52 9.61 1.31 4.45
C ASP A 52 8.13 0.94 4.52
N ALA A 53 7.39 1.49 5.50
CA ALA A 53 5.95 1.26 5.62
C ALA A 53 5.15 1.80 4.42
N ALA A 54 5.52 2.97 3.91
CA ALA A 54 4.91 3.55 2.71
C ALA A 54 5.21 2.71 1.46
N LEU A 55 6.48 2.30 1.27
CA LEU A 55 6.90 1.48 0.14
C LEU A 55 6.28 0.08 0.16
N LEU A 56 6.10 -0.51 1.34
CA LEU A 56 5.44 -1.80 1.50
C LEU A 56 3.98 -1.72 1.02
N THR A 57 3.28 -0.63 1.33
CA THR A 57 1.90 -0.39 0.86
C THR A 57 1.82 -0.33 -0.67
N VAL A 58 2.77 0.35 -1.33
CA VAL A 58 2.80 0.48 -2.80
C VAL A 58 3.19 -0.83 -3.50
N LYS A 59 4.24 -1.51 -3.03
CA LYS A 59 4.74 -2.75 -3.64
C LYS A 59 3.70 -3.86 -3.57
N VAL A 60 2.98 -3.96 -2.46
CA VAL A 60 1.98 -5.02 -2.29
C VAL A 60 0.72 -4.73 -3.10
N ALA A 61 0.27 -3.48 -3.22
CA ALA A 61 -0.82 -3.12 -4.13
C ALA A 61 -0.47 -3.40 -5.60
N GLY A 62 0.75 -3.09 -6.03
CA GLY A 62 1.23 -3.42 -7.38
C GLY A 62 1.32 -4.94 -7.64
N ALA A 63 1.76 -5.71 -6.64
CA ALA A 63 1.82 -7.17 -6.73
C ALA A 63 0.42 -7.81 -6.76
N GLU A 64 -0.56 -7.28 -6.03
CA GLU A 64 -1.94 -7.74 -6.12
C GLU A 64 -2.56 -7.44 -7.49
N THR A 65 -2.31 -6.28 -8.11
CA THR A 65 -2.78 -6.03 -9.48
C THR A 65 -2.19 -7.03 -10.47
N ALA A 66 -0.91 -7.40 -10.32
CA ALA A 66 -0.30 -8.44 -11.14
C ALA A 66 -0.89 -9.85 -10.87
N GLY A 67 -1.20 -10.17 -9.60
CA GLY A 67 -1.85 -11.42 -9.20
C GLY A 67 -3.32 -11.50 -9.60
N LEU A 68 -4.04 -10.39 -9.58
CA LEU A 68 -5.41 -10.25 -10.08
C LEU A 68 -5.44 -10.37 -11.61
N TYR A 69 -4.50 -9.74 -12.32
CA TYR A 69 -4.33 -9.92 -13.77
C TYR A 69 -4.03 -11.38 -14.16
N TRP A 70 -3.23 -12.08 -13.35
CA TRP A 70 -3.01 -13.52 -13.51
C TRP A 70 -4.29 -14.34 -13.25
N THR A 71 -5.03 -14.00 -12.19
CA THR A 71 -6.25 -14.70 -11.79
C THR A 71 -7.40 -14.53 -12.80
N ILE A 72 -7.65 -13.32 -13.30
CA ILE A 72 -8.67 -13.07 -14.34
C ILE A 72 -8.31 -13.74 -15.67
N ARG A 73 -7.02 -13.94 -15.97
CA ARG A 73 -6.58 -14.66 -17.18
C ARG A 73 -6.75 -16.19 -17.07
N GLN A 74 -6.67 -16.76 -15.88
CA GLN A 74 -6.75 -18.21 -15.67
C GLN A 74 -8.19 -18.73 -15.41
N GLY A 75 -9.17 -17.85 -15.18
CA GLY A 75 -10.57 -18.20 -14.98
C GLY A 75 -11.41 -18.42 -16.26
N SER A 76 -10.79 -18.40 -17.45
CA SER A 76 -11.49 -18.58 -18.74
C SER A 76 -11.21 -19.96 -19.37
N ARG A 77 -11.07 -21.02 -18.56
CA ARG A 77 -11.05 -22.42 -19.01
C ARG A 77 -12.00 -23.29 -18.21
#